data_AF-A0A376VMI6-F1
#
_entry.id   AF-A0A376VMI6-F1
#
_cell.length_a   1.000
_cell.length_b   1.000
_cell.length_c   1.000
_cell.angle_alpha   90.00
_cell.angle_beta   90.00
_cell.angle_gamma   90.00
#
_symmetry.space_group_name_H-M   'P 1'
#
loop_
_entity.id
_entity.type
_entity.pdbx_description
1 polymer ?
#
loop_
_entity_poly.entity_id
_entity_poly.type
_entity_poly.pdbx_seq_one_letter_code
_entity_poly.pdbx_strand_id
1 'polypeptide(L)'
;MPESEPFTEALFDRHSETIMRRLHNVTKFTIHPGTQWIDDYLSHSLTPAEQKRKYYPLNDGRFYYEEKGERHYVTGICELAMSGNISDDGITLNIGSQANEQIPPAVCDGTTILEFGMINGQLKLLRVSFAG
;
A
#
# COMPACT_ATOMS: atom_id res chain seq x y z
N MET A 1 -3.70 -19.35 -14.46
CA MET A 1 -3.64 -18.66 -13.16
C MET A 1 -2.81 -19.52 -12.24
N PRO A 2 -1.79 -19.01 -11.54
CA PRO A 2 -1.06 -19.85 -10.59
C PRO A 2 -2.02 -20.28 -9.47
N GLU A 3 -2.04 -21.57 -9.16
CA GLU A 3 -2.85 -22.16 -8.10
C GLU A 3 -2.58 -21.43 -6.77
N SER A 4 -3.64 -20.99 -6.12
CA SER A 4 -3.55 -20.39 -4.80
C SER A 4 -3.34 -21.50 -3.77
N GLU A 5 -2.16 -21.58 -3.17
CA GLU A 5 -1.97 -22.42 -1.98
C GLU A 5 -2.91 -21.92 -0.85
N PRO A 6 -3.60 -22.84 -0.14
CA PRO A 6 -4.41 -22.46 1.00
C PRO A 6 -3.52 -21.82 2.07
N PHE A 7 -4.03 -20.79 2.75
CA PHE A 7 -3.32 -20.18 3.87
C PHE A 7 -3.11 -21.24 4.97
N THR A 8 -1.84 -21.50 5.32
CA THR A 8 -1.45 -22.47 6.34
C THR A 8 -0.76 -21.77 7.51
N GLU A 9 -0.77 -22.42 8.68
CA GLU A 9 -0.05 -21.96 9.88
C GLU A 9 1.45 -21.74 9.59
N ALA A 10 2.08 -22.63 8.82
CA ALA A 10 3.48 -22.50 8.42
C ALA A 10 3.77 -21.27 7.53
N LEU A 11 2.81 -20.88 6.67
CA LEU A 11 2.93 -19.68 5.85
C LEU A 11 2.71 -18.42 6.69
N PHE A 12 1.77 -18.47 7.64
CA PHE A 12 1.59 -17.41 8.61
C PHE A 12 2.86 -17.21 9.44
N ASP A 13 3.41 -18.25 10.04
CA ASP A 13 4.60 -18.16 10.90
C ASP A 13 5.79 -17.54 10.16
N ARG A 14 6.03 -18.00 8.92
CA ARG A 14 7.10 -17.50 8.05
C ARG A 14 6.98 -16.00 7.76
N HIS A 15 5.75 -15.48 7.65
CA HIS A 15 5.50 -14.09 7.24
C HIS A 15 4.80 -13.26 8.33
N SER A 16 4.75 -13.78 9.56
CA SER A 16 3.91 -13.27 10.66
C SER A 16 4.18 -11.80 10.95
N GLU A 17 5.45 -11.41 11.08
CA GLU A 17 5.84 -10.00 11.29
C GLU A 17 5.35 -9.08 10.17
N THR A 18 5.50 -9.50 8.90
CA THR A 18 5.05 -8.70 7.75
C THR A 18 3.54 -8.59 7.72
N ILE A 19 2.82 -9.71 7.92
CA ILE A 19 1.36 -9.75 7.97
C ILE A 19 0.85 -8.85 9.09
N MET A 20 1.35 -9.02 10.32
CA MET A 20 0.93 -8.25 11.49
C MET A 20 1.21 -6.75 11.33
N ARG A 21 2.38 -6.38 10.80
CA ARG A 21 2.71 -4.98 10.49
C ARG A 21 1.75 -4.39 9.45
N ARG A 22 1.38 -5.15 8.42
CA ARG A 22 0.42 -4.69 7.39
C ARG A 22 -1.00 -4.58 7.95
N LEU A 23 -1.43 -5.55 8.76
CA LEU A 23 -2.72 -5.53 9.45
C LEU A 23 -2.88 -4.32 10.37
N HIS A 24 -1.81 -3.85 11.00
CA HIS A 24 -1.86 -2.62 11.80
C HIS A 24 -2.34 -1.41 10.97
N ASN A 25 -2.02 -1.36 9.67
CA ASN A 25 -2.47 -0.27 8.80
C ASN A 25 -3.96 -0.34 8.44
N VAL A 26 -4.64 -1.49 8.67
CA VAL A 26 -6.08 -1.62 8.39
C VAL A 26 -6.90 -0.60 9.19
N THR A 27 -6.41 -0.21 10.36
CA THR A 27 -7.02 0.83 11.20
C THR A 27 -7.13 2.21 10.53
N LYS A 28 -6.41 2.44 9.42
CA LYS A 28 -6.44 3.70 8.67
C LYS A 28 -7.50 3.73 7.56
N PHE A 29 -8.12 2.58 7.24
CA PHE A 29 -9.21 2.55 6.27
C PHE A 29 -10.46 3.22 6.85
N THR A 30 -11.12 4.01 6.01
CA THR A 30 -12.48 4.48 6.29
C THR A 30 -13.46 3.51 5.65
N ILE A 31 -14.33 2.91 6.47
CA ILE A 31 -15.32 1.93 6.03
C ILE A 31 -16.70 2.59 6.11
N HIS A 32 -17.48 2.45 5.05
CA HIS A 32 -18.86 2.95 4.94
C HIS A 32 -19.83 1.77 4.99
N PRO A 33 -20.43 1.45 6.16
CA PRO A 33 -21.22 0.24 6.32
C PRO A 33 -22.49 0.21 5.46
N GLY A 34 -23.09 1.38 5.20
CA GLY A 34 -24.33 1.50 4.42
C GLY A 34 -24.15 1.26 2.91
N THR A 35 -22.95 1.48 2.39
CA THR A 35 -22.60 1.26 0.98
C THR A 35 -21.65 0.09 0.78
N GLN A 36 -21.24 -0.58 1.86
CA GLN A 36 -20.24 -1.65 1.87
C GLN A 36 -18.95 -1.23 1.13
N TRP A 37 -18.55 0.02 1.28
CA TRP A 37 -17.42 0.61 0.57
C TRP A 37 -16.25 0.89 1.51
N ILE A 38 -15.03 0.72 1.02
CA ILE A 38 -13.80 1.12 1.71
C ILE A 38 -13.14 2.21 0.88
N ASP A 39 -12.85 3.35 1.50
CA ASP A 39 -12.14 4.42 0.81
C ASP A 39 -10.68 4.03 0.55
N ASP A 40 -10.19 4.37 -0.64
CA ASP A 40 -8.77 4.34 -0.92
C ASP A 40 -8.04 5.28 0.02
N TYR A 41 -6.93 4.81 0.57
CA TYR A 41 -6.08 5.57 1.47
C TYR A 41 -4.72 5.77 0.84
N LEU A 42 -4.30 7.03 0.75
CA LEU A 42 -2.96 7.41 0.32
C LEU A 42 -2.29 8.26 1.41
N SER A 43 -1.18 7.75 1.95
CA SER A 43 -0.31 8.54 2.82
C SER A 43 0.77 9.19 1.97
N HIS A 44 0.65 10.49 1.76
CA HIS A 44 1.71 11.25 1.13
C HIS A 44 2.94 11.33 2.03
N SER A 45 4.08 10.92 1.48
CA SER A 45 5.38 11.02 2.15
C SER A 45 5.94 12.45 2.09
N LEU A 46 5.47 13.25 1.12
CA LEU A 46 5.81 14.66 0.99
C LEU A 46 4.89 15.55 1.83
N THR A 47 5.47 16.54 2.50
CA THR A 47 4.71 17.60 3.17
C THR A 47 3.90 18.44 2.17
N PRO A 48 2.84 19.14 2.60
CA PRO A 48 2.07 20.01 1.70
C PRO A 48 2.91 21.12 1.04
N ALA A 49 4.02 21.54 1.66
CA ALA A 49 4.95 22.49 1.05
C ALA A 49 5.78 21.83 -0.06
N GLU A 50 6.25 20.60 0.18
CA GLU A 50 6.98 19.80 -0.81
C GLU A 50 6.14 19.44 -2.03
N GLN A 51 4.88 19.07 -1.84
CA GLN A 51 3.98 18.73 -2.94
C GLN A 51 3.69 19.90 -3.90
N LYS A 52 3.97 21.14 -3.48
CA LYS A 52 3.84 22.35 -4.32
C LYS A 52 5.13 22.67 -5.09
N ARG A 53 6.23 21.99 -4.78
CA ARG A 53 7.51 22.21 -5.46
C ARG A 53 7.45 21.61 -6.86
N LYS A 54 8.24 22.21 -7.75
CA LYS A 54 8.46 21.64 -9.08
C LYS A 54 9.76 20.84 -9.05
N TYR A 55 9.64 19.54 -9.29
CA TYR A 55 10.75 18.62 -9.38
C TYR A 55 11.15 18.39 -10.85
N TYR A 56 12.44 18.24 -11.08
CA TYR A 56 13.02 18.01 -12.39
C TYR A 56 13.79 16.68 -12.36
N PRO A 57 13.49 15.72 -13.26
CA PRO A 57 14.16 14.45 -13.31
C PRO A 57 15.60 14.59 -13.83
N LEU A 58 16.47 13.70 -13.37
CA LEU A 58 17.83 13.47 -13.88
C LEU A 58 17.93 12.07 -14.49
N ASN A 59 18.94 11.86 -15.33
CA ASN A 59 19.12 10.61 -16.07
C ASN A 59 19.49 9.40 -15.19
N ASP A 60 19.82 9.62 -13.92
CA ASP A 60 20.26 8.60 -12.96
C ASP A 60 19.17 8.21 -11.95
N GLY A 61 17.91 8.59 -12.22
CA GLY A 61 16.77 8.29 -11.34
C GLY A 61 16.65 9.22 -10.13
N ARG A 62 17.51 10.24 -10.02
CA ARG A 62 17.35 11.32 -9.04
C ARG A 62 16.49 12.45 -9.60
N PHE A 63 16.04 13.30 -8.70
CA PHE A 63 15.33 14.53 -9.00
C PHE A 63 16.04 15.70 -8.36
N TYR A 64 15.79 16.90 -8.84
CA TYR A 64 16.14 18.11 -8.12
C TYR A 64 14.99 19.11 -8.12
N TYR A 65 14.98 19.99 -7.13
CA TYR A 65 14.16 21.20 -7.12
C TYR A 65 15.05 22.41 -6.85
N GLU A 66 14.60 23.58 -7.29
CA GLU A 66 15.29 24.85 -7.06
C GLU A 66 14.54 25.65 -6.00
N GLU A 67 15.26 26.06 -4.95
CA GLU A 67 14.72 26.91 -3.89
C GLU A 67 15.75 28.02 -3.62
N LYS A 68 15.31 29.28 -3.71
CA LYS A 68 16.17 30.47 -3.51
C LYS A 68 17.45 30.50 -4.37
N GLY A 69 17.41 29.89 -5.56
CA GLY A 69 18.55 29.82 -6.49
C GLY A 69 19.53 28.69 -6.21
N GLU A 70 19.26 27.85 -5.20
CA GLU A 70 20.05 26.65 -4.92
C GLU A 70 19.33 25.39 -5.41
N ARG A 71 20.11 24.42 -5.91
CA ARG A 71 19.61 23.12 -6.33
C ARG A 71 19.70 22.13 -5.19
N HIS A 72 18.56 21.52 -4.86
CA HIS A 72 18.47 20.45 -3.89
C HIS A 72 18.15 19.14 -4.59
N TYR A 73 19.01 18.15 -4.42
CA TYR A 73 18.85 16.82 -5.02
C TYR A 73 18.09 15.90 -4.06
N VAL A 74 17.16 15.13 -4.61
CA VAL A 74 16.35 14.15 -3.88
C VAL A 74 16.25 12.86 -4.69
N THR A 75 16.03 11.75 -4.00
CA THR A 75 15.69 10.47 -4.62
C THR A 75 14.18 10.33 -4.72
N GLY A 76 13.71 9.49 -5.65
CA GLY A 76 12.29 9.19 -5.72
C GLY A 76 11.76 8.53 -4.45
N ILE A 77 10.45 8.64 -4.22
CA ILE A 77 9.80 8.30 -2.95
C ILE A 77 8.61 7.36 -3.19
N CYS A 78 8.52 6.30 -2.39
CA CYS A 78 7.32 5.48 -2.30
C CYS A 78 6.34 6.09 -1.29
N GLU A 79 5.06 5.99 -1.61
CA GLU A 79 3.95 6.37 -0.73
C GLU A 79 3.19 5.13 -0.30
N LEU A 80 2.68 5.11 0.93
CA LEU A 80 1.80 4.03 1.36
C LEU A 80 0.44 4.23 0.69
N ALA A 81 0.05 3.28 -0.15
CA ALA A 81 -1.24 3.23 -0.81
C ALA A 81 -1.99 1.98 -0.37
N MET A 82 -3.27 2.15 -0.06
CA MET A 82 -4.13 1.07 0.37
C MET A 82 -5.51 1.20 -0.24
N SER A 83 -6.10 0.08 -0.62
CA SER A 83 -7.46 0.01 -1.13
C SER A 83 -8.15 -1.22 -0.57
N GLY A 84 -9.47 -1.26 -0.65
CA GLY A 84 -10.21 -2.42 -0.19
C GLY A 84 -11.59 -2.52 -0.83
N ASN A 85 -12.16 -3.71 -0.77
CA ASN A 85 -13.52 -3.96 -1.21
C ASN A 85 -14.22 -4.90 -0.23
N ILE A 86 -15.50 -4.65 0.02
CA ILE A 86 -16.38 -5.55 0.77
C ILE A 86 -17.37 -6.15 -0.23
N SER A 87 -17.54 -7.46 -0.16
CA SER A 87 -18.55 -8.19 -0.92
C SER A 87 -19.30 -9.16 0.01
N ASP A 88 -20.34 -9.80 -0.52
CA ASP A 88 -21.10 -10.82 0.21
C ASP A 88 -20.21 -11.99 0.69
N ASP A 89 -19.14 -12.27 -0.06
CA ASP A 89 -18.21 -13.37 0.21
C ASP A 89 -17.09 -13.00 1.20
N GLY A 90 -16.90 -11.71 1.51
CA GLY A 90 -15.89 -11.26 2.46
C GLY A 90 -15.28 -9.89 2.19
N ILE A 91 -14.02 -9.73 2.59
CA ILE A 91 -13.27 -8.46 2.49
C ILE A 91 -11.93 -8.72 1.84
N THR A 92 -11.59 -7.93 0.82
CA THR A 92 -10.25 -7.92 0.22
C THR A 92 -9.59 -6.59 0.48
N LEU A 93 -8.38 -6.61 1.03
CA LEU A 93 -7.57 -5.42 1.29
C LEU A 93 -6.26 -5.49 0.51
N ASN A 94 -5.92 -4.43 -0.20
CA ASN A 94 -4.62 -4.22 -0.81
C ASN A 94 -3.85 -3.21 0.02
N ILE A 95 -2.68 -3.59 0.51
CA ILE A 95 -1.84 -2.74 1.37
C ILE A 95 -0.42 -2.76 0.81
N GLY A 96 -0.02 -1.67 0.20
CA GLY A 96 1.23 -1.61 -0.56
C GLY A 96 1.89 -0.26 -0.55
N SER A 97 2.92 -0.15 -1.36
CA SER A 97 3.53 1.14 -1.65
C SER A 97 3.45 1.41 -3.15
N GLN A 98 3.13 2.65 -3.51
CA GLN A 98 3.13 3.11 -4.89
C GLN A 98 4.16 4.21 -5.10
N ALA A 99 4.55 4.42 -6.35
CA ALA A 99 5.41 5.52 -6.71
C ALA A 99 4.70 6.86 -6.46
N ASN A 100 5.37 7.81 -5.80
CA ASN A 100 4.89 9.19 -5.77
C ASN A 100 4.84 9.76 -7.20
N GLU A 101 3.78 10.49 -7.54
CA GLU A 101 3.56 10.99 -8.89
C GLU A 101 4.56 12.09 -9.33
N GLN A 102 5.10 12.86 -8.37
CA GLN A 102 5.99 13.99 -8.65
C GLN A 102 7.47 13.59 -8.68
N ILE A 103 7.85 12.68 -7.79
CA ILE A 103 9.21 12.15 -7.66
C ILE A 103 9.15 10.62 -7.56
N PRO A 104 8.80 9.92 -8.66
CA PRO A 104 8.66 8.48 -8.64
C PRO A 104 10.01 7.80 -8.33
N PRO A 105 10.03 6.80 -7.44
CA PRO A 105 11.21 5.98 -7.16
C PRO A 105 11.46 4.99 -8.31
N ALA A 106 12.65 4.40 -8.31
CA ALA A 106 12.97 3.35 -9.27
C ALA A 106 12.16 2.06 -9.02
N VAL A 107 11.94 1.70 -7.75
CA VAL A 107 11.22 0.49 -7.33
C VAL A 107 10.52 0.75 -5.99
N CYS A 108 9.29 0.23 -5.84
CA CYS A 108 8.59 0.14 -4.55
C CYS A 108 8.38 -1.32 -4.14
N ASP A 109 8.21 -1.56 -2.84
CA ASP A 109 8.08 -2.89 -2.22
C ASP A 109 6.81 -3.70 -2.61
N GLY A 110 6.06 -3.23 -3.61
CA GLY A 110 4.84 -3.87 -4.08
C GLY A 110 3.66 -3.76 -3.10
N THR A 111 2.68 -4.64 -3.29
CA THR A 111 1.39 -4.69 -2.58
C THR A 111 1.18 -6.05 -1.94
N THR A 112 0.76 -6.04 -0.67
CA THR A 112 0.23 -7.22 0.01
C THR A 112 -1.29 -7.25 -0.14
N ILE A 113 -1.83 -8.37 -0.60
CA ILE A 113 -3.27 -8.59 -0.75
C ILE A 113 -3.71 -9.55 0.36
N LEU A 114 -4.69 -9.11 1.15
CA LEU A 114 -5.28 -9.86 2.26
C LEU A 114 -6.74 -10.13 1.94
N GLU A 115 -7.12 -11.40 1.88
CA GLU A 115 -8.51 -11.83 1.63
C GLU A 115 -9.07 -12.45 2.90
N PHE A 116 -10.20 -11.93 3.36
CA PHE A 116 -10.93 -12.41 4.51
C PHE A 116 -12.30 -12.91 4.09
N GLY A 117 -12.83 -13.90 4.81
CA GLY A 117 -14.19 -14.36 4.63
C GLY A 117 -14.81 -14.82 5.95
N MET A 118 -16.12 -15.03 5.92
CA MET A 118 -16.88 -15.44 7.10
C MET A 118 -16.91 -16.95 7.24
N ILE A 119 -16.30 -17.48 8.30
CA ILE A 119 -16.34 -18.91 8.64
C ILE A 119 -16.94 -19.04 10.04
N ASN A 120 -18.08 -19.72 10.14
CA ASN A 120 -18.81 -19.93 11.40
C ASN A 120 -19.13 -18.61 12.15
N GLY A 121 -19.52 -17.57 11.42
CA GLY A 121 -19.85 -16.26 11.99
C GLY A 121 -18.64 -15.43 12.43
N GLN A 122 -17.41 -15.87 12.12
CA GLN A 122 -16.18 -15.15 12.41
C GLN A 122 -15.46 -14.76 11.11
N LEU A 123 -14.97 -13.52 11.05
CA LEU A 123 -14.08 -13.08 9.97
C LEU A 123 -12.73 -13.76 10.13
N LYS A 124 -12.29 -14.49 9.11
CA LYS A 124 -11.00 -15.20 9.09
C LYS A 124 -10.19 -14.80 7.88
N LEU A 125 -8.88 -14.67 8.05
CA LEU A 125 -7.94 -14.50 6.96
C LEU A 125 -7.87 -15.80 6.16
N LEU A 126 -8.30 -15.75 4.91
CA LEU A 126 -8.37 -16.90 3.99
C LEU A 126 -7.12 -17.01 3.13
N ARG A 127 -6.55 -15.87 2.74
CA ARG A 127 -5.41 -15.81 1.83
C ARG A 127 -4.56 -14.58 2.07
N VAL A 128 -3.26 -14.76 1.90
CA VAL A 128 -2.27 -13.68 1.79
C VAL A 128 -1.53 -13.88 0.49
N SER A 129 -1.42 -12.83 -0.32
CA SER A 129 -0.57 -12.85 -1.51
C SER A 129 0.22 -11.56 -1.64
N PHE A 130 1.29 -11.61 -2.42
CA PHE A 130 2.23 -10.51 -2.62
C PHE A 130 2.34 -10.25 -4.12
N ALA A 131 2.12 -9.00 -4.53
CA ALA A 131 2.26 -8.52 -5.90
C ALA A 131 3.35 -7.46 -5.95
N GLY A 132 4.36 -7.63 -6.80
CA GLY A 132 5.51 -6.72 -6.94
C GLY A 132 6.16 -6.87 -8.29
#